data_AF-A0A9E4SD85-F1
#
_entry.id   AF-A0A9E4SD85-F1
#
_cell.length_a   1.000
_cell.length_b   1.000
_cell.length_c   1.000
_cell.angle_alpha   90.00
_cell.angle_beta   90.00
_cell.angle_gamma   90.00
#
_symmetry.space_group_name_H-M   'P 1'
#
loop_
_entity.id
_entity.type
_entity.pdbx_description
1 polymer ?
#
loop_
_entity_poly.entity_id
_entity_poly.type
_entity_poly.pdbx_seq_one_letter_code
_entity_poly.pdbx_strand_id
1 'polypeptide(L)'
;MIDSGDTAWVLTASALVLLMTPGLAFFYGGLVRKKNVVSTIMYSFVTIGLVGIVWVLWGYSLAFGPDIGGFIGNLEWFGLKDVSADLP
;
A
#
# COMPACT_ATOMS: atom_id res chain seq x y z
N MET A 1 -8.31 -23.87 2.98
CA MET A 1 -7.28 -23.87 4.05
C MET A 1 -6.16 -22.97 3.55
N ILE A 2 -5.74 -21.98 4.33
CA ILE A 2 -4.68 -21.05 3.94
C ILE A 2 -3.33 -21.77 4.09
N ASP A 3 -2.51 -21.77 3.04
CA ASP A 3 -1.17 -22.36 3.12
C ASP A 3 -0.23 -21.42 3.91
N SER A 4 0.41 -21.97 4.94
CA SER A 4 1.29 -21.19 5.82
C SER A 4 2.57 -20.72 5.11
N GLY A 5 3.07 -21.48 4.15
CA GLY A 5 4.24 -21.13 3.35
C GLY A 5 3.94 -19.96 2.41
N ASP A 6 2.83 -20.05 1.68
CA ASP A 6 2.38 -18.97 0.79
C ASP A 6 2.09 -17.69 1.59
N THR A 7 1.45 -17.81 2.76
CA THR A 7 1.17 -16.67 3.64
C THR A 7 2.45 -16.02 4.15
N ALA A 8 3.42 -16.82 4.62
CA ALA A 8 4.71 -16.31 5.08
C ALA A 8 5.47 -15.60 3.95
N TRP A 9 5.40 -16.14 2.72
CA TRP A 9 6.01 -15.53 1.56
C TRP A 9 5.34 -14.20 1.19
N VAL A 10 4.01 -14.14 1.13
CA VAL A 10 3.27 -12.89 0.82
C VAL A 10 3.52 -11.81 1.86
N LEU A 11 3.59 -12.16 3.15
CA LEU A 11 3.94 -11.21 4.22
C LEU A 11 5.37 -10.68 4.06
N THR A 12 6.33 -11.57 3.78
CA THR A 12 7.74 -11.20 3.56
C THR A 12 7.89 -10.31 2.33
N ALA A 13 7.27 -10.69 1.21
CA ALA A 13 7.27 -9.90 -0.02
C ALA A 13 6.63 -8.52 0.19
N SER A 14 5.52 -8.45 0.92
CA SER A 14 4.86 -7.17 1.25
C SER A 14 5.76 -6.26 2.10
N ALA A 15 6.50 -6.81 3.07
CA ALA A 15 7.47 -6.06 3.86
C ALA A 15 8.64 -5.53 3.00
N LEU A 16 9.13 -6.33 2.06
CA LEU A 16 10.17 -5.91 1.10
C LEU A 16 9.67 -4.78 0.19
N VAL A 17 8.43 -4.86 -0.31
CA VAL A 17 7.81 -3.79 -1.11
C VAL A 17 7.63 -2.52 -0.28
N LEU A 18 7.21 -2.63 0.98
CA LEU A 18 7.11 -1.49 1.89
C LEU A 18 8.47 -0.79 2.06
N LEU A 19 9.56 -1.56 2.15
CA LEU A 19 10.94 -1.05 2.26
C LEU A 19 11.41 -0.28 1.01
N MET A 20 10.80 -0.50 -0.17
CA MET A 20 11.16 0.24 -1.38
C MET A 20 10.87 1.74 -1.25
N THR A 21 9.80 2.14 -0.56
CA THR A 21 9.42 3.56 -0.41
C THR A 21 10.43 4.39 0.39
N PRO A 22 10.93 3.95 1.57
CA PRO A 22 12.07 4.61 2.21
C PRO A 22 13.37 4.46 1.41
N GLY A 23 13.55 3.35 0.66
CA GLY A 23 14.65 3.23 -0.29
C GLY A 23 14.66 4.35 -1.34
N LEU A 24 13.50 4.66 -1.92
CA LEU A 24 13.30 5.80 -2.82
C LEU A 24 13.54 7.14 -2.12
N ALA A 25 13.17 7.28 -0.85
CA ALA A 25 13.43 8.49 -0.07
C ALA A 25 14.93 8.82 -0.01
N PHE A 26 15.77 7.82 0.28
CA PHE A 26 17.22 7.99 0.28
C PHE A 26 17.79 8.17 -1.12
N PHE A 27 17.27 7.43 -2.11
CA PHE A 27 17.70 7.55 -3.50
C PHE A 27 17.44 8.96 -4.05
N TYR A 28 16.20 9.45 -3.96
CA TYR A 28 15.86 10.81 -4.41
C TYR A 28 16.45 11.89 -3.52
N GLY A 29 16.58 11.62 -2.21
CA GLY A 29 17.31 12.49 -1.28
C GLY A 29 18.77 12.71 -1.70
N GLY A 30 19.44 11.68 -2.23
CA GLY A 30 20.82 11.76 -2.72
C GLY A 30 20.98 12.52 -4.05
N LEU A 31 19.92 12.61 -4.85
CA LEU A 31 19.93 13.30 -6.15
C LEU A 31 19.62 14.80 -6.05
N VAL A 32 19.04 15.26 -4.94
CA VAL A 32 18.68 16.68 -4.75
C VAL A 32 19.80 17.49 -4.11
N ARG A 33 19.74 18.82 -4.28
CA ARG A 33 20.65 19.75 -3.60
C ARG A 33 20.53 19.61 -2.08
N LYS A 34 21.64 19.73 -1.34
CA LYS A 34 21.71 19.59 0.13
C LYS A 34 20.57 20.31 0.88
N LYS A 35 20.20 21.52 0.45
CA LYS A 35 19.12 22.31 1.07
C LYS A 35 17.72 21.68 0.97
N ASN A 36 17.50 20.74 0.05
CA ASN A 36 16.21 20.11 -0.21
C ASN A 36 16.15 18.64 0.25
N VAL A 37 17.26 18.05 0.71
CA VAL A 37 17.35 16.62 1.04
C VAL A 37 16.31 16.21 2.08
N VAL A 38 16.21 17.00 3.16
CA VAL A 38 15.26 16.73 4.25
C VAL A 38 13.83 16.79 3.74
N SER A 39 13.47 17.81 2.96
CA SER A 39 12.12 17.94 2.39
C SER A 39 11.78 16.76 1.48
N THR A 40 12.69 16.36 0.59
CA THR A 40 12.48 15.22 -0.32
C THR A 40 12.26 13.91 0.45
N ILE A 41 13.06 13.65 1.48
CA ILE A 41 12.90 12.45 2.32
C ILE A 41 11.53 12.50 3.04
N MET A 42 11.17 13.65 3.62
CA MET A 42 9.90 13.80 4.35
C MET A 42 8.67 13.59 3.47
N TYR A 43 8.69 14.04 2.20
CA TYR A 43 7.59 13.78 1.26
C TYR A 43 7.36 12.28 1.08
N SER A 44 8.42 11.49 0.91
CA SER A 44 8.30 10.03 0.78
C SER A 44 7.75 9.38 2.05
N PHE A 45 8.23 9.77 3.24
CA PHE A 45 7.75 9.21 4.50
C PHE A 45 6.29 9.54 4.80
N VAL A 46 5.85 10.77 4.56
CA VAL A 46 4.44 11.17 4.73
C VAL A 46 3.55 10.40 3.76
N THR A 47 4.03 10.17 2.54
CA THR A 47 3.28 9.43 1.52
C THR A 47 2.99 7.99 1.93
N ILE A 48 3.92 7.31 2.63
CA ILE A 48 3.69 5.95 3.16
C ILE A 48 2.43 5.92 4.05
N GLY A 49 2.31 6.87 4.98
CA GLY A 49 1.16 6.96 5.89
C GLY A 49 -0.12 7.38 5.16
N LEU A 50 -0.04 8.40 4.32
CA LEU A 50 -1.20 8.92 3.58
C LEU A 50 -1.79 7.86 2.64
N VAL A 51 -0.94 7.21 1.83
CA VAL A 51 -1.37 6.17 0.90
C VAL A 51 -1.88 4.95 1.66
N GLY A 52 -1.27 4.59 2.80
CA GLY A 52 -1.79 3.53 3.67
C GLY A 52 -3.21 3.80 4.15
N ILE A 53 -3.52 5.03 4.60
CA ILE A 53 -4.87 5.42 5.01
C ILE A 53 -5.84 5.35 3.84
N VAL A 54 -5.47 5.94 2.69
CA VAL A 54 -6.31 5.92 1.48
C VAL A 54 -6.59 4.48 1.04
N TRP A 55 -5.59 3.61 1.08
CA TRP A 55 -5.70 2.21 0.69
C TRP A 55 -6.69 1.45 1.57
N VAL A 56 -6.59 1.59 2.89
CA VAL A 56 -7.49 0.93 3.85
C VAL A 56 -8.92 1.46 3.75
N LEU A 57 -9.10 2.78 3.59
CA LEU A 57 -10.44 3.36 3.59
C LEU A 57 -11.21 3.06 2.31
N TRP A 58 -10.62 3.22 1.14
CA TRP A 58 -11.34 2.97 -0.13
C TRP A 58 -10.48 2.45 -1.27
N GLY A 59 -9.15 2.62 -1.23
CA GLY A 59 -8.27 2.22 -2.33
C GLY A 59 -8.34 0.72 -2.63
N TYR A 60 -8.38 -0.12 -1.59
CA TYR A 60 -8.56 -1.56 -1.74
C TYR A 60 -9.90 -1.91 -2.40
N SER A 61 -11.00 -1.30 -1.94
CA SER A 61 -12.35 -1.56 -2.47
C SER A 61 -12.49 -1.13 -3.93
N LEU A 62 -11.94 0.03 -4.30
CA LEU A 62 -12.00 0.52 -5.68
C LEU A 62 -11.09 -0.28 -6.64
N ALA A 63 -10.07 -0.96 -6.13
CA ALA A 63 -9.13 -1.75 -6.93
C ALA A 63 -9.53 -3.22 -7.06
N PHE A 64 -10.06 -3.83 -5.99
CA PHE A 64 -10.32 -5.27 -5.91
C PHE A 64 -11.76 -5.63 -5.52
N GLY A 65 -12.58 -4.66 -5.16
CA GLY A 65 -13.98 -4.87 -4.84
C GLY A 65 -14.84 -5.19 -6.07
N PRO A 66 -16.14 -5.45 -5.86
CA PRO A 66 -17.06 -5.81 -6.94
C PRO A 66 -17.05 -4.76 -8.06
N ASP A 67 -16.95 -5.26 -9.28
CA ASP A 67 -16.70 -4.45 -10.47
C ASP A 67 -17.92 -3.60 -10.89
N ILE A 68 -17.64 -2.39 -11.32
CA ILE A 68 -18.57 -1.48 -11.98
C ILE A 68 -18.08 -1.28 -13.42
N GLY A 69 -18.63 -2.06 -14.35
CA GLY A 69 -18.46 -1.84 -15.79
C GLY A 69 -17.06 -2.13 -16.33
N GLY A 70 -16.26 -2.94 -15.66
CA GLY A 70 -14.93 -3.40 -16.06
C GLY A 70 -13.81 -2.39 -15.79
N PHE A 71 -14.09 -1.30 -15.09
CA PHE A 71 -13.15 -0.17 -14.96
C PHE A 71 -12.76 0.14 -13.50
N ILE A 72 -13.68 0.00 -12.56
CA ILE A 72 -13.45 0.35 -11.15
C ILE A 72 -14.29 -0.55 -10.23
N GLY A 73 -13.75 -0.89 -9.06
CA GLY A 73 -14.52 -1.51 -7.99
C GLY A 73 -15.47 -0.51 -7.31
N ASN A 74 -16.44 -1.03 -6.56
CA ASN A 74 -17.36 -0.21 -5.78
C ASN A 74 -16.82 0.06 -4.35
N LEU A 75 -17.65 0.65 -3.47
CA LEU A 75 -17.29 0.98 -2.09
C LEU A 75 -17.84 -0.03 -1.06
N GLU A 76 -18.23 -1.24 -1.47
CA GLU A 76 -18.75 -2.25 -0.54
C GLU A 76 -17.73 -2.65 0.54
N TRP A 77 -16.44 -2.67 0.19
CA TRP A 77 -15.34 -2.99 1.12
C TRP A 77 -14.68 -1.75 1.71
N PHE A 78 -15.42 -0.66 1.86
CA PHE A 78 -14.93 0.55 2.52
C PHE A 78 -14.40 0.23 3.93
N GLY A 79 -13.20 0.69 4.24
CA GLY A 79 -12.54 0.42 5.52
C GLY A 79 -12.18 -1.06 5.74
N LEU A 80 -12.02 -1.83 4.65
CA LEU A 80 -11.82 -3.29 4.66
C LEU A 80 -13.00 -4.06 5.27
N LYS A 81 -14.19 -3.46 5.27
CA LYS A 81 -15.41 -4.13 5.72
C LYS A 81 -15.67 -5.37 4.84
N ASP A 82 -16.06 -6.47 5.49
CA ASP A 82 -16.39 -7.75 4.85
C ASP A 82 -15.23 -8.40 4.06
N VAL A 83 -13.98 -7.98 4.34
CA VAL A 83 -12.75 -8.64 3.84
C VAL A 83 -12.24 -9.61 4.91
N SER A 84 -12.62 -10.88 4.82
CA SER A 84 -12.18 -11.95 5.74
C SER A 84 -11.42 -13.06 5.03
N ALA A 85 -10.51 -13.70 5.76
CA ALA A 85 -9.79 -14.90 5.30
C ALA A 85 -10.65 -16.18 5.44
N ASP A 86 -11.68 -16.09 6.29
CA ASP A 86 -12.66 -17.14 6.49
C ASP A 86 -13.73 -17.03 5.39
N LEU A 87 -13.81 -18.06 4.56
CA LEU A 87 -14.94 -18.28 3.67
C LEU A 87 -16.19 -18.62 4.52
N PRO A 88 -17.41 -18.28 4.10
CA PRO A 88 -18.57 -19.09 4.46
C PRO A 88 -18.41 -20.54 3.96
#